data_AF-A0A3A8NIL2-F1
#
_entry.id   AF-A0A3A8NIL2-F1
#
_cell.length_a   1.000
_cell.length_b   1.000
_cell.length_c   1.000
_cell.angle_alpha   90.00
_cell.angle_beta   90.00
_cell.angle_gamma   90.00
#
_symmetry.space_group_name_H-M   'P 1'
#
loop_
_entity.id
_entity.type
_entity.pdbx_description
1 polymer ?
#
loop_
_entity_poly.entity_id
_entity_poly.type
_entity_poly.pdbx_seq_one_letter_code
_entity_poly.pdbx_strand_id
1 'polypeptide(L)'
;MAGVNGVGGGGNVQQARSSGSTDAEKTKVVTDALSSAVTQLEKDKGSLRYLGDSRIEKMKTKVTEEMATFIKDNPKATKEEIKAQADKVISKHQTNTLFEKIRDDNFFKNLMNRRKELLSDMWG
;
A
#
# COMPACT_ATOMS: atom_id res chain seq x y z
N MET A 1 5.38 37.14 -63.93
CA MET A 1 6.36 36.96 -62.83
C MET A 1 6.35 35.50 -62.41
N ALA A 2 7.54 35.02 -62.04
CA ALA A 2 7.93 33.62 -61.88
C ALA A 2 7.13 32.85 -60.82
N GLY A 3 6.96 31.55 -61.06
CA GLY A 3 6.55 30.59 -60.04
C GLY A 3 7.68 30.27 -59.06
N VAL A 4 7.29 29.73 -57.90
CA VAL A 4 8.14 28.94 -57.02
C VAL A 4 7.35 27.71 -56.57
N ASN A 5 7.84 26.56 -57.01
CA ASN A 5 7.63 25.23 -56.45
C ASN A 5 8.44 25.07 -55.15
N GLY A 6 7.99 24.20 -54.25
CA GLY A 6 8.81 23.64 -53.15
C GLY A 6 7.99 23.39 -51.88
N VAL A 7 7.38 22.23 -51.67
CA VAL A 7 7.98 20.96 -51.18
C VAL A 7 8.41 21.05 -49.71
N GLY A 8 7.83 20.15 -48.90
CA GLY A 8 8.23 19.86 -47.52
C GLY A 8 6.99 19.80 -46.63
N GLY A 9 6.33 18.67 -46.41
CA GLY A 9 6.93 17.40 -46.05
C GLY A 9 6.91 17.28 -44.53
N GLY A 10 6.23 16.25 -44.04
CA GLY A 10 6.57 15.57 -42.80
C GLY A 10 6.52 16.41 -41.52
N GLY A 11 5.40 16.30 -40.83
CA GLY A 11 5.35 16.76 -39.45
C GLY A 11 4.09 16.28 -38.81
N ASN A 12 4.00 14.97 -38.56
CA ASN A 12 3.24 14.49 -37.42
C ASN A 12 3.60 15.42 -36.27
N VAL A 13 2.71 16.32 -35.88
CA VAL A 13 2.71 16.88 -34.54
C VAL A 13 2.30 15.69 -33.68
N GLN A 14 3.29 14.82 -33.46
CA GLN A 14 3.32 13.84 -32.40
C GLN A 14 3.25 14.70 -31.16
N GLN A 15 2.02 14.99 -30.77
CA GLN A 15 1.66 15.45 -29.45
C GLN A 15 2.44 14.53 -28.53
N ALA A 16 3.51 15.08 -27.93
CA ALA A 16 4.33 14.39 -26.97
C ALA A 16 3.38 13.97 -25.86
N ARG A 17 2.88 12.73 -25.95
CA ARG A 17 2.16 12.08 -24.87
C ARG A 17 3.16 12.11 -23.74
N SER A 18 2.91 12.97 -22.75
CA SER A 18 3.56 12.91 -21.46
C SER A 18 3.68 11.44 -21.11
N SER A 19 4.90 10.92 -21.00
CA SER A 19 5.19 9.53 -20.72
C SER A 19 4.84 9.25 -19.25
N GLY A 20 3.54 9.32 -18.94
CA GLY A 20 2.99 8.73 -17.74
C GLY A 20 3.31 7.24 -17.79
N SER A 21 3.72 6.69 -16.66
CA SER A 21 3.98 5.25 -16.56
C SER A 21 2.73 4.48 -16.95
N THR A 22 2.90 3.36 -17.63
CA THR A 22 1.77 2.49 -17.97
C THR A 22 1.09 2.00 -16.68
N ASP A 23 -0.20 1.69 -16.73
CA ASP A 23 -0.92 1.23 -15.54
C ASP A 23 -0.33 -0.08 -14.98
N ALA A 24 0.25 -0.92 -15.84
CA ALA A 24 1.01 -2.10 -15.45
C ALA A 24 2.27 -1.73 -14.64
N GLU A 25 3.01 -0.71 -15.05
CA GLU A 25 4.20 -0.25 -14.32
C GLU A 25 3.82 0.39 -12.98
N LYS A 26 2.74 1.18 -12.93
CA LYS A 26 2.24 1.77 -11.68
C LYS A 26 1.82 0.68 -10.69
N THR A 27 1.09 -0.32 -11.17
CA THR A 27 0.66 -1.46 -10.34
C THR A 27 1.87 -2.24 -9.84
N LYS A 28 2.89 -2.43 -10.68
CA LYS A 28 4.13 -3.10 -10.27
C LYS A 28 4.86 -2.35 -9.15
N VAL A 29 4.97 -1.02 -9.25
CA VAL A 29 5.58 -0.19 -8.20
C VAL A 29 4.89 -0.37 -6.85
N VAL A 30 3.54 -0.42 -6.86
CA VAL A 30 2.75 -0.68 -5.64
C VAL A 30 3.04 -2.08 -5.09
N THR A 31 3.01 -3.10 -5.95
CA THR A 31 3.28 -4.49 -5.55
C THR A 31 4.69 -4.68 -4.98
N ASP A 32 5.70 -4.03 -5.56
CA ASP A 32 7.09 -4.10 -5.11
C ASP A 32 7.26 -3.44 -3.73
N ALA A 33 6.64 -2.27 -3.52
CA ALA A 33 6.63 -1.58 -2.22
C ALA A 33 5.91 -2.40 -1.14
N LEU A 34 4.75 -2.95 -1.48
CA LEU A 34 3.95 -3.80 -0.59
C LEU A 34 4.72 -5.07 -0.20
N SER A 35 5.34 -5.75 -1.17
CA SER A 35 6.12 -6.96 -0.93
C SER A 35 7.30 -6.69 -0.01
N SER A 36 8.01 -5.57 -0.23
CA SER A 36 9.12 -5.14 0.63
C SER A 36 8.67 -4.90 2.08
N ALA A 37 7.54 -4.22 2.27
CA ALA A 37 6.97 -3.98 3.60
C ALA A 37 6.53 -5.28 4.29
N VAL A 38 5.93 -6.21 3.55
CA VAL A 38 5.51 -7.52 4.06
C VAL A 38 6.72 -8.35 4.45
N THR A 39 7.75 -8.42 3.62
CA THR A 39 9.00 -9.12 3.96
C THR A 39 9.64 -8.54 5.21
N GLN A 40 9.58 -7.22 5.41
CA GLN A 40 10.07 -6.61 6.64
C GLN A 40 9.25 -7.03 7.86
N LEU A 41 7.93 -7.07 7.75
CA LEU A 41 7.06 -7.57 8.82
C LEU A 41 7.30 -9.06 9.12
N GLU A 42 7.56 -9.87 8.09
CA GLU A 42 7.89 -11.29 8.26
C GLU A 42 9.22 -11.49 8.99
N LYS A 43 10.21 -10.61 8.79
CA LYS A 43 11.46 -10.61 9.58
C LYS A 43 11.20 -10.26 11.05
N ASP A 44 10.17 -9.46 11.30
CA ASP A 44 9.76 -9.08 12.65
C ASP A 44 8.93 -10.18 13.35
N LYS A 45 8.74 -11.36 12.75
CA LYS A 45 8.04 -12.52 13.35
C LYS A 45 8.53 -12.80 14.76
N GLY A 46 7.59 -12.90 15.70
CA GLY A 46 7.88 -13.09 17.13
C GLY A 46 8.06 -11.79 17.92
N SER A 47 8.13 -10.63 17.26
CA SER A 47 8.13 -9.32 17.94
C SER A 47 6.72 -8.74 18.06
N LEU A 48 6.57 -7.71 18.90
CA LEU A 48 5.34 -6.93 19.00
C LEU A 48 4.95 -6.25 17.67
N ARG A 49 5.92 -6.01 16.78
CA ARG A 49 5.73 -5.36 15.48
C ARG A 49 5.13 -6.30 14.43
N TYR A 50 5.22 -7.62 14.66
CA TYR A 50 4.58 -8.58 13.77
C TYR A 50 3.06 -8.50 13.90
N LEU A 51 2.38 -8.20 12.80
CA LEU A 51 0.92 -8.04 12.81
C LEU A 51 0.18 -9.39 12.84
N GLY A 52 0.82 -10.47 12.40
CA GLY A 52 0.19 -11.76 12.15
C GLY A 52 -0.39 -11.85 10.73
N ASP A 53 -0.40 -13.05 10.15
CA ASP A 53 -0.69 -13.26 8.72
C ASP A 53 -2.06 -12.69 8.30
N SER A 54 -3.11 -12.91 9.11
CA SER A 54 -4.45 -12.38 8.83
C SER A 54 -4.49 -10.84 8.76
N ARG A 55 -3.75 -10.17 9.65
CA ARG A 55 -3.69 -8.70 9.68
C ARG A 55 -2.82 -8.15 8.56
N ILE A 56 -1.76 -8.87 8.18
CA ILE A 56 -0.94 -8.57 7.00
C ILE A 56 -1.80 -8.66 5.73
N GLU A 57 -2.61 -9.70 5.55
CA GLU A 57 -3.49 -9.84 4.39
C GLU A 57 -4.56 -8.73 4.30
N LYS A 58 -5.14 -8.33 5.45
CA LYS A 58 -6.05 -7.18 5.50
C LYS A 58 -5.35 -5.89 5.08
N MET A 59 -4.14 -5.66 5.60
CA MET A 59 -3.32 -4.50 5.23
C MET A 59 -3.02 -4.50 3.71
N LYS A 60 -2.60 -5.64 3.14
CA LYS A 60 -2.36 -5.79 1.69
C LYS A 60 -3.59 -5.38 0.88
N THR A 61 -4.75 -5.94 1.23
CA THR A 61 -6.02 -5.66 0.54
C THR A 61 -6.36 -4.17 0.58
N LYS A 62 -6.26 -3.53 1.75
CA LYS A 62 -6.55 -2.10 1.93
C LYS A 62 -5.60 -1.20 1.16
N VAL A 63 -4.30 -1.51 1.16
CA VAL A 63 -3.30 -0.76 0.39
C VAL A 63 -3.59 -0.89 -1.11
N THR A 64 -3.88 -2.10 -1.59
CA THR A 64 -4.19 -2.33 -3.01
C THR A 64 -5.47 -1.60 -3.44
N GLU A 65 -6.53 -1.61 -2.62
CA GLU A 65 -7.77 -0.86 -2.87
C GLU A 65 -7.54 0.67 -2.96
N GLU A 66 -6.82 1.25 -2.00
CA GLU A 66 -6.52 2.69 -1.97
C GLU A 66 -5.60 3.09 -3.12
N MET A 67 -4.59 2.28 -3.44
CA MET A 67 -3.66 2.58 -4.54
C MET A 67 -4.29 2.39 -5.92
N ALA A 68 -5.19 1.40 -6.09
CA ALA A 68 -5.96 1.27 -7.33
C ALA A 68 -6.84 2.51 -7.57
N THR A 69 -7.48 3.02 -6.52
CA THR A 69 -8.24 4.29 -6.57
C THR A 69 -7.32 5.46 -6.94
N PHE A 70 -6.16 5.57 -6.27
CA PHE A 70 -5.20 6.63 -6.54
C PHE A 70 -4.68 6.62 -7.98
N ILE A 71 -4.33 5.45 -8.53
CA ILE A 71 -3.85 5.32 -9.92
C ILE A 71 -4.94 5.72 -10.91
N LYS A 72 -6.20 5.36 -10.64
CA LYS A 72 -7.36 5.72 -11.46
C LYS A 72 -7.61 7.23 -11.45
N ASP A 73 -7.52 7.86 -10.28
CA ASP A 73 -7.75 9.30 -10.11
C ASP A 73 -6.57 10.14 -10.61
N ASN A 74 -5.37 9.55 -10.68
CA ASN A 74 -4.14 10.21 -11.09
C ASN A 74 -3.47 9.48 -12.27
N PRO A 75 -4.09 9.50 -13.47
CA PRO A 75 -3.58 8.76 -14.63
C PRO A 75 -2.21 9.26 -15.13
N LYS A 76 -1.79 10.47 -14.75
CA LYS A 76 -0.49 11.06 -15.10
C LYS A 76 0.56 10.96 -14.00
N ALA A 77 0.26 10.32 -12.86
CA ALA A 77 1.21 10.19 -11.76
C ALA A 77 2.50 9.49 -12.20
N THR A 78 3.64 10.00 -11.74
CA THR A 78 4.95 9.39 -11.99
C THR A 78 5.17 8.17 -11.10
N LYS A 79 6.18 7.33 -11.41
CA LYS A 79 6.50 6.16 -10.57
C LYS A 79 6.88 6.58 -9.15
N GLU A 80 7.58 7.70 -9.03
CA GLU A 80 8.02 8.27 -7.76
C GLU A 80 6.82 8.72 -6.91
N GLU A 81 5.83 9.37 -7.53
CA GLU A 81 4.59 9.77 -6.86
C GLU A 81 3.76 8.56 -6.42
N ILE A 82 3.62 7.55 -7.29
CA ILE A 82 2.95 6.29 -6.95
C ILE A 82 3.67 5.60 -5.78
N LYS A 83 5.01 5.55 -5.79
CA LYS A 83 5.79 4.94 -4.73
C LYS A 83 5.65 5.70 -3.41
N ALA A 84 5.79 7.02 -3.43
CA ALA A 84 5.66 7.85 -2.22
C ALA A 84 4.26 7.72 -1.60
N GLN A 85 3.22 7.67 -2.44
CA GLN A 85 1.86 7.43 -1.97
C GLN A 85 1.67 6.00 -1.45
N ALA A 86 2.24 4.99 -2.11
CA ALA A 86 2.20 3.61 -1.63
C ALA A 86 2.86 3.48 -0.25
N ASP A 87 4.06 4.04 -0.07
CA ASP A 87 4.79 4.01 1.21
C ASP A 87 3.99 4.70 2.32
N LYS A 88 3.33 5.83 2.01
CA LYS A 88 2.45 6.53 2.95
C LYS A 88 1.23 5.71 3.35
N VAL A 89 0.56 5.09 2.39
CA VAL A 89 -0.64 4.27 2.61
C VAL A 89 -0.28 2.99 3.38
N ILE A 90 0.84 2.35 3.03
CA ILE A 90 1.40 1.19 3.75
C ILE A 90 1.66 1.57 5.21
N SER A 91 2.39 2.66 5.46
CA SER A 91 2.72 3.11 6.81
C SER A 91 1.46 3.39 7.63
N LYS A 92 0.47 4.08 7.06
CA LYS A 92 -0.82 4.36 7.70
C LYS A 92 -1.52 3.05 8.13
N HIS A 93 -1.67 2.09 7.21
CA HIS A 93 -2.37 0.85 7.52
C HIS A 93 -1.58 -0.07 8.44
N GLN A 94 -0.25 -0.10 8.33
CA GLN A 94 0.61 -0.84 9.26
C GLN A 94 0.46 -0.30 10.68
N THR A 95 0.52 1.02 10.87
CA THR A 95 0.37 1.67 12.17
C THR A 95 -1.01 1.43 12.77
N ASN A 96 -2.08 1.62 11.99
CA ASN A 96 -3.45 1.37 12.46
C ASN A 96 -3.63 -0.09 12.90
N THR A 97 -3.16 -1.02 12.09
CA THR A 97 -3.26 -2.46 12.36
C THR A 97 -2.43 -2.85 13.60
N LEU A 98 -1.29 -2.20 13.82
CA LEU A 98 -0.49 -2.40 15.04
C LEU A 98 -1.22 -1.89 16.28
N PHE A 99 -1.86 -0.72 16.21
CA PHE A 99 -2.66 -0.20 17.32
C PHE A 99 -3.85 -1.09 17.65
N GLU A 100 -4.55 -1.59 16.63
CA GLU A 100 -5.62 -2.58 16.79
C GLU A 100 -5.09 -3.83 17.48
N LYS A 101 -3.96 -4.37 17.02
CA LYS A 101 -3.32 -5.53 17.65
C LYS A 101 -3.01 -5.26 19.13
N ILE A 102 -2.35 -4.15 19.46
CA ILE A 102 -2.00 -3.82 20.84
C ILE A 102 -3.26 -3.69 21.72
N ARG A 103 -4.30 -3.05 21.20
CA ARG A 103 -5.59 -2.93 21.89
C ARG A 103 -6.21 -4.30 22.14
N ASP A 104 -6.26 -5.15 21.12
CA ASP A 104 -6.84 -6.48 21.20
C ASP A 104 -6.03 -7.37 22.18
N ASP A 105 -4.70 -7.35 22.10
CA ASP A 105 -3.81 -8.09 23.01
C ASP A 105 -4.04 -7.68 24.47
N ASN A 106 -4.17 -6.37 24.74
CA ASN A 106 -4.48 -5.86 26.08
C ASN A 106 -5.88 -6.28 26.54
N PHE A 107 -6.88 -6.22 25.66
CA PHE A 107 -8.23 -6.67 25.96
C PHE A 107 -8.27 -8.16 26.32
N PHE A 108 -7.66 -9.02 25.50
CA PHE A 108 -7.62 -10.46 25.76
C PHE A 108 -6.83 -10.81 27.01
N LYS A 109 -5.71 -10.13 27.28
CA LYS A 109 -4.97 -10.31 28.53
C LYS A 109 -5.83 -10.01 29.75
N ASN A 110 -6.54 -8.89 29.74
CA ASN A 110 -7.45 -8.51 30.84
C ASN A 110 -8.61 -9.50 30.97
N LEU A 111 -9.21 -9.93 29.85
CA LEU A 111 -10.28 -10.93 29.84
C LEU A 111 -9.82 -12.26 30.46
N MET A 112 -8.62 -12.73 30.09
CA MET A 112 -8.06 -13.97 30.60
C MET A 112 -7.68 -13.87 32.08
N ASN A 113 -7.17 -12.72 32.53
CA ASN A 113 -6.91 -12.48 33.95
C ASN A 113 -8.20 -12.52 34.76
N ARG A 114 -9.25 -11.82 34.32
CA ARG A 114 -10.58 -11.83 34.96
C ARG A 114 -11.16 -13.24 35.01
N ARG A 115 -11.00 -14.03 33.94
CA ARG A 115 -11.41 -15.44 33.91
C ARG A 115 -10.68 -16.27 34.96
N LYS A 116 -9.36 -16.07 35.13
CA LYS A 116 -8.57 -16.77 36.15
C LYS A 116 -8.99 -16.41 37.56
N GLU A 117 -9.24 -15.12 37.82
CA GLU A 117 -9.78 -14.63 39.11
C GLU A 117 -11.12 -15.31 39.41
N LEU A 118 -12.08 -15.28 38.48
CA LEU A 118 -13.38 -15.93 38.66
C LEU A 118 -13.27 -17.44 38.91
N LEU A 119 -12.38 -18.14 38.20
CA LEU A 119 -12.14 -19.56 38.45
C LEU A 119 -11.47 -19.80 39.81
N SER A 120 -10.58 -18.91 40.24
CA SER A 120 -9.98 -18.98 41.57
C SER A 120 -11.02 -18.74 42.66
N ASP A 121 -11.94 -17.79 42.49
CA ASP A 121 -12.98 -17.48 43.48
C ASP A 121 -14.08 -18.55 43.55
N MET A 122 -14.27 -19.33 42.49
CA MET A 122 -15.26 -20.42 42.44
C MET A 122 -14.72 -21.77 42.97
N TRP A 123 -13.39 -21.96 42.95
CA TRP A 123 -12.75 -23.24 43.27
C TRP A 123 -11.67 -23.16 44.36
N GLY A 124 -11.37 -21.96 44.87
CA GLY A 124 -10.57 -21.71 46.06
C GLY A 124 -11.44 -21.38 47.27
#